data_AF-A0A7X2MDQ2-F1
#
_entry.id   AF-A0A7X2MDQ2-F1
#
_cell.length_a   1.000
_cell.length_b   1.000
_cell.length_c   1.000
_cell.angle_alpha   90.00
_cell.angle_beta   90.00
_cell.angle_gamma   90.00
#
_symmetry.space_group_name_H-M   'P 1'
#
loop_
_entity.id
_entity.type
_entity.pdbx_description
1 polymer ?
#
loop_
_entity_poly.entity_id
_entity_poly.type
_entity_poly.pdbx_seq_one_letter_code
_entity_poly.pdbx_strand_id
1 'polypeptide(L)' 'MQSTNQKIKNAILNSFLDKNTFEQNDEYAAKLIANAKDETMYNRILDEVQHCKSFTFAVAFIESGILN' A
#
# COMPACT_ATOMS: atom_id res chain seq x y z
N MET A 1 16.35 -17.26 2.13
CA MET A 1 15.16 -16.45 1.75
C MET A 1 14.21 -16.42 2.93
N GLN A 2 13.73 -15.24 3.32
CA GLN A 2 12.70 -15.12 4.36
C GLN A 2 11.35 -15.64 3.84
N SER A 3 10.58 -16.30 4.69
CA SER A 3 9.20 -16.71 4.37
C SER A 3 8.28 -15.49 4.28
N THR A 4 7.17 -15.59 3.55
CA THR A 4 6.16 -14.53 3.46
C THR A 4 5.66 -14.09 4.85
N ASN A 5 5.43 -15.04 5.75
CA ASN A 5 5.00 -14.73 7.12
C ASN A 5 6.05 -13.90 7.88
N GLN A 6 7.35 -14.17 7.67
CA GLN A 6 8.40 -13.39 8.29
C GLN A 6 8.48 -11.98 7.70
N LYS A 7 8.30 -11.83 6.38
CA LYS A 7 8.25 -10.53 5.72
C LYS A 7 7.08 -9.67 6.24
N ILE A 8 5.88 -10.25 6.32
CA ILE A 8 4.69 -9.57 6.86
C ILE A 8 4.91 -9.16 8.33
N LYS A 9 5.43 -10.08 9.16
CA LYS A 9 5.74 -9.78 10.57
C LYS A 9 6.68 -8.59 10.69
N ASN A 10 7.78 -8.60 9.95
CA ASN A 10 8.77 -7.52 9.99
C ASN A 10 8.16 -6.20 9.50
N ALA A 11 7.34 -6.23 8.44
CA ALA A 11 6.67 -5.04 7.92
C ALA A 11 5.72 -4.40 8.95
N ILE A 12 4.95 -5.22 9.67
CA ILE A 12 4.04 -4.74 10.74
C ILE A 12 4.86 -4.11 11.87
N LEU A 13 5.90 -4.79 12.36
CA LEU A 13 6.72 -4.28 13.45
C LEU A 13 7.49 -3.01 13.04
N ASN A 14 8.00 -2.95 11.81
CA ASN A 14 8.63 -1.75 11.26
C ASN A 14 7.65 -0.57 11.21
N SER A 15 6.44 -0.81 10.70
CA SER A 15 5.46 0.26 10.47
C SER A 15 4.86 0.82 11.75
N PHE A 16 4.66 -0.01 12.77
CA PHE A 16 3.84 0.35 13.94
C PHE A 16 4.58 0.31 15.28
N LEU A 17 5.72 -0.37 15.38
CA LEU A 17 6.49 -0.46 16.62
C LEU A 17 7.79 0.35 16.54
N ASP A 18 8.68 0.00 15.60
CA ASP A 18 9.97 0.67 15.46
C ASP A 18 10.57 0.50 14.06
N LYS A 19 10.56 1.60 13.30
CA LYS A 19 11.10 1.65 11.94
C LYS A 19 12.61 1.48 11.84
N ASN A 20 13.36 1.69 12.93
CA ASN A 20 14.83 1.63 12.91
C ASN A 20 15.36 0.23 13.27
N THR A 21 14.53 -0.59 13.93
CA THR A 21 14.92 -1.91 14.45
C THR A 21 14.54 -3.06 13.51
N PHE A 22 13.40 -2.96 12.82
CA PHE A 22 12.89 -4.03 11.96
C PHE A 22 13.17 -3.74 10.48
N GLU A 23 13.41 -4.78 9.69
CA GLU A 23 13.66 -4.64 8.26
C GLU A 23 12.44 -4.03 7.55
N GLN A 24 12.68 -3.00 6.75
CA GLN A 24 11.66 -2.39 5.91
C GLN A 24 11.23 -3.36 4.81
N ASN A 25 9.94 -3.40 4.54
CA ASN A 25 9.39 -4.17 3.45
C ASN A 25 8.32 -3.33 2.74
N ASP A 26 8.67 -2.80 1.56
CA ASP A 26 7.80 -1.85 0.85
C ASP A 26 6.51 -2.48 0.30
N GLU A 27 6.45 -3.80 0.19
CA GLU A 27 5.27 -4.54 -0.29
C GLU A 27 4.19 -4.63 0.80
N TYR A 28 4.59 -4.89 2.05
CA TYR A 28 3.65 -5.15 3.16
C TYR A 28 3.60 -4.05 4.23
N ALA A 29 4.48 -3.05 4.17
CA ALA A 29 4.50 -1.96 5.14
C ALA A 29 3.29 -1.02 4.97
N ALA A 30 2.83 -0.46 6.09
CA ALA A 30 1.83 0.59 6.05
C ALA A 30 2.43 1.85 5.41
N LYS A 31 1.71 2.47 4.47
CA LYS A 31 2.15 3.68 3.77
C LYS A 31 1.17 4.81 4.00
N LEU A 32 1.69 5.98 4.35
CA LEU A 32 0.95 7.23 4.27
C LEU A 32 0.97 7.69 2.82
N ILE A 33 -0.15 7.51 2.11
CA ILE A 33 -0.29 7.96 0.73
C ILE A 33 -0.90 9.35 0.77
N ALA A 34 -0.15 10.32 0.29
CA ALA A 34 -0.59 11.68 0.06
C ALA A 34 -0.23 12.08 -1.38
N ASN A 35 -0.94 13.04 -1.95
CA ASN A 35 -0.60 13.54 -3.27
C ASN A 35 0.70 14.34 -3.20
N ALA A 36 1.80 13.67 -3.55
CA ALA A 36 3.13 14.23 -3.64
C ALA A 36 3.62 14.20 -5.09
N LYS A 37 4.78 14.82 -5.34
CA LYS A 37 5.36 14.89 -6.68
C LYS A 37 5.73 13.50 -7.24
N ASP A 38 6.18 12.60 -6.36
CA ASP A 38 6.73 11.30 -6.75
C ASP A 38 5.71 10.15 -6.68
N GLU A 39 4.70 10.28 -5.83
CA GLU A 39 3.62 9.31 -5.66
C GLU A 39 2.29 10.04 -5.44
N THR A 40 1.24 9.58 -6.11
CA THR A 40 -0.13 10.08 -5.93
C THR A 40 -1.04 8.94 -5.49
N MET A 41 -2.17 9.29 -4.87
CA MET A 41 -3.18 8.30 -4.52
C MET A 41 -3.68 7.53 -5.74
N TYR A 42 -3.81 8.21 -6.89
CA TYR A 42 -4.22 7.58 -8.14
C TYR A 42 -3.23 6.52 -8.60
N ASN A 43 -1.93 6.85 -8.65
CA ASN A 43 -0.88 5.92 -9.08
C ASN A 43 -0.88 4.66 -8.20
N ARG A 44 -1.08 4.84 -6.89
CA ARG A 44 -1.07 3.74 -5.94
C ARG A 44 -2.32 2.86 -6.01
N ILE A 45 -3.51 3.44 -6.17
CA ILE A 45 -4.75 2.67 -6.41
C ILE A 45 -4.63 1.87 -7.71
N LEU A 46 -4.12 2.48 -8.78
CA LEU A 46 -3.95 1.82 -10.08
C LEU A 46 -3.02 0.61 -9.98
N ASP A 47 -1.87 0.78 -9.32
CA ASP A 47 -0.90 -0.29 -9.07
C ASP A 47 -1.53 -1.48 -8.28
N GLU A 48 -2.26 -1.20 -7.21
CA GLU A 48 -2.93 -2.24 -6.42
C GLU A 48 -4.03 -2.98 -7.21
N VAL A 49 -4.83 -2.24 -7.99
CA VAL A 49 -5.89 -2.85 -8.82
C VAL A 49 -5.30 -3.75 -9.91
N GLN A 50 -4.15 -3.39 -10.49
CA GLN A 50 -3.47 -4.19 -11.52
C GLN A 50 -2.90 -5.51 -10.98
N HIS A 51 -2.48 -5.54 -9.71
CA HIS A 51 -1.87 -6.72 -9.10
C HIS A 51 -2.84 -7.58 -8.28
N CYS A 52 -4.02 -7.05 -7.92
CA CYS A 52 -5.03 -7.81 -7.19
C CYS A 52 -5.76 -8.83 -8.08
N LYS A 53 -6.27 -9.91 -7.48
CA LYS A 53 -7.15 -10.87 -8.18
C LYS A 53 -8.59 -10.36 -8.32
N SER A 54 -9.04 -9.59 -7.34
CA SER A 54 -10.36 -8.96 -7.28
C SER A 54 -10.31 -7.79 -6.31
N PHE A 55 -11.17 -6.80 -6.52
CA PHE A 55 -11.27 -5.62 -5.67
C PHE A 55 -12.73 -5.29 -5.36
N THR A 56 -12.94 -4.52 -4.31
CA THR A 56 -14.23 -3.92 -3.96
C THR A 56 -13.95 -2.56 -3.35
N PHE A 57 -14.56 -1.51 -3.90
CA PHE A 57 -14.46 -0.16 -3.36
C PHE A 57 -15.71 0.17 -2.53
N ALA A 58 -15.49 0.59 -1.28
CA ALA A 58 -16.53 1.14 -0.41
C ALA A 58 -16.30 2.65 -0.28
N VAL A 59 -16.76 3.41 -1.28
CA VAL A 59 -16.56 4.87 -1.38
C VAL A 59 -17.90 5.58 -1.48
N ALA A 60 -18.02 6.75 -0.84
CA ALA A 60 -19.28 7.49 -0.76
C ALA A 60 -19.56 8.34 -2.00
N PHE A 61 -18.51 8.78 -2.71
CA PHE A 61 -18.62 9.67 -3.87
C PHE A 61 -17.55 9.31 -4.91
N ILE A 62 -17.95 9.34 -6.19
CA ILE A 62 -17.10 9.10 -7.34
C ILE A 62 -17.40 10.20 -8.36
N GLU A 63 -16.34 10.86 -8.85
CA GLU A 63 -16.44 11.81 -9.94
C GLU A 63 -16.12 11.09 -11.27
N SER A 64 -16.82 11.46 -12.34
CA SER A 64 -16.77 10.79 -13.64
C SER A 64 -15.38 10.79 -14.30
N GLY A 65 -14.53 11.77 -14.00
CA GLY A 65 -13.19 11.88 -14.54
C GLY A 65 -12.26 10.73 -14.16
N ILE A 66 -12.58 9.93 -13.15
CA ILE A 66 -11.78 8.74 -12.79
C ILE A 66 -12.11 7.50 -13.62
N LEU A 67 -13.22 7.53 -14.37
CA LEU A 67 -13.69 6.40 -15.20
C LEU A 67 -13.22 6.49 -16.66
N ASN A 68 -12.59 7.60 -17.03
CA ASN A 68 -12.15 7.90 -18.40
C ASN A 68 -10.65 7.65 -18.61
#